data_AF-A0A8D8J471-F1
#
_entry.id   AF-A0A8D8J471-F1
#
_cell.length_a   1.000
_cell.length_b   1.000
_cell.length_c   1.000
_cell.angle_alpha   90.00
_cell.angle_beta   90.00
_cell.angle_gamma   90.00
#
_symmetry.space_group_name_H-M   'P 1'
#
loop_
_entity.id
_entity.type
_entity.pdbx_description
1 polymer ?
#
loop_
_entity_poly.entity_id
_entity_poly.type
_entity_poly.pdbx_seq_one_letter_code
_entity_poly.pdbx_strand_id
1 'polypeptide(L)'
;MKKQQQSELLARLQQTSSKFMYLLEAFQIPSKADDTAIVSEYLLDDVTGVKRPLPKALPADEEERQARLEVMQNKITAKHLSRQRRVPAEGKTARKRELLKRNLKKSLRKANMIEHKTQQVKQEEADSKGKIDKLNTTKTFNAEGKIVFSKFQLDEHDVKKKGVDTDAKKLLRKHINDEKELRALKESGETEKYASIKNKRAWERATAKTEGHKLRDDPAALAKRIKKRKTQVKKSKQEWADRKQKLEHKKGQAQKKRAENIKGRVDQKKTKKMQKLAKKGRIIPGF
;
A
#
# COMPACT_ATOMS: atom_id res chain seq x y z
N MET A 1 -6.35 23.79 -45.48
CA MET A 1 -6.02 22.50 -44.83
C MET A 1 -6.46 22.40 -43.37
N LYS A 2 -6.02 23.29 -42.45
CA LYS A 2 -6.41 23.18 -41.02
C LYS A 2 -7.92 23.27 -40.75
N LYS A 3 -8.65 24.15 -41.44
CA LYS A 3 -10.12 24.30 -41.30
C LYS A 3 -10.91 23.06 -41.77
N GLN A 4 -10.45 22.41 -42.85
CA GLN A 4 -11.06 21.18 -43.38
C GLN A 4 -10.86 19.99 -42.42
N GLN A 5 -9.66 19.88 -41.82
CA GLN A 5 -9.39 18.88 -40.79
C GLN A 5 -10.26 19.09 -39.53
N GLN A 6 -10.53 20.35 -39.16
CA GLN A 6 -11.43 20.67 -38.05
C GLN A 6 -12.89 20.30 -38.37
N SER A 7 -13.37 20.58 -39.58
CA SER A 7 -14.73 20.18 -39.98
C SER A 7 -14.91 18.67 -40.06
N GLU A 8 -13.90 17.94 -40.55
CA GLU A 8 -13.92 16.47 -40.58
C GLU A 8 -13.90 15.86 -39.17
N LEU A 9 -13.12 16.44 -38.25
CA LEU A 9 -13.10 16.05 -36.84
C LEU A 9 -14.48 16.26 -36.19
N LEU A 10 -15.10 17.41 -36.42
CA LEU A 10 -16.43 17.73 -35.90
C LEU A 10 -17.50 16.77 -36.46
N ALA A 11 -17.45 16.48 -37.76
CA ALA A 11 -18.36 15.52 -38.39
C ALA A 11 -18.20 14.11 -37.80
N ARG A 12 -16.96 13.66 -37.56
CA ARG A 12 -16.70 12.37 -36.89
C ARG A 12 -17.22 12.37 -35.45
N LEU A 13 -17.02 13.46 -34.70
CA LEU A 13 -17.54 13.58 -33.34
C LEU A 13 -19.08 13.52 -33.31
N GLN A 14 -19.74 14.24 -34.23
CA GLN A 14 -21.19 14.17 -34.38
C GLN A 14 -21.66 12.76 -34.71
N GLN A 15 -21.01 12.08 -35.66
CA GLN A 15 -21.32 10.70 -36.03
C GLN A 15 -21.14 9.73 -34.85
N THR A 16 -20.10 9.91 -34.03
CA THR A 16 -19.86 9.09 -32.83
C THR A 16 -20.92 9.34 -31.75
N SER A 17 -21.34 10.59 -31.57
CA SER A 17 -22.38 10.98 -30.63
C SER A 17 -23.73 10.36 -31.02
N SER A 18 -24.13 10.48 -32.29
CA SER A 18 -25.37 9.88 -32.80
C SER A 18 -25.38 8.36 -32.64
N LYS A 19 -24.25 7.69 -32.90
CA LYS A 19 -24.11 6.25 -32.69
C LYS A 19 -24.26 5.87 -31.22
N PHE A 20 -23.71 6.67 -30.31
CA PHE A 20 -23.83 6.43 -28.87
C PHE A 20 -25.26 6.60 -28.38
N MET A 21 -25.96 7.64 -28.84
CA MET A 21 -27.37 7.88 -28.53
C MET A 21 -28.28 6.76 -29.05
N TYR A 22 -28.05 6.29 -30.28
CA TYR A 22 -28.76 5.14 -30.84
C TYR A 22 -28.57 3.87 -29.99
N LEU A 23 -27.35 3.62 -29.51
CA LEU A 23 -27.08 2.47 -28.63
C LEU A 23 -27.77 2.61 -27.27
N LEU A 24 -27.74 3.81 -26.66
CA LEU A 24 -28.46 4.07 -25.41
C LEU A 24 -29.96 3.79 -25.52
N GLU A 25 -30.57 4.23 -26.62
CA GLU A 25 -31.98 4.03 -26.93
C GLU A 25 -32.30 2.56 -27.23
N ALA A 26 -31.50 1.90 -28.08
CA ALA A 26 -31.68 0.50 -28.45
C ALA A 26 -31.59 -0.46 -27.25
N PHE A 27 -30.74 -0.14 -26.26
CA PHE A 27 -30.58 -0.92 -25.04
C PHE A 27 -31.51 -0.47 -23.90
N GLN A 28 -32.39 0.52 -24.13
CA GLN A 28 -33.31 1.08 -23.13
C GLN A 28 -32.61 1.35 -21.79
N ILE A 29 -31.36 1.82 -21.83
CA ILE A 29 -30.63 2.15 -20.61
C ILE A 29 -31.30 3.42 -20.08
N PRO A 30 -31.91 3.39 -18.88
CA PRO A 30 -32.51 4.59 -18.33
C PRO A 30 -31.43 5.67 -18.31
N SER A 31 -31.67 6.81 -18.97
CA SER A 31 -30.90 8.01 -18.65
C SER A 31 -30.98 8.12 -17.14
N LYS A 32 -29.85 8.37 -16.46
CA LYS A 32 -29.86 8.57 -15.01
C LYS A 32 -31.01 9.53 -14.73
N ALA A 33 -32.08 9.00 -14.16
CA ALA A 33 -33.18 9.80 -13.66
C ALA A 33 -32.51 10.87 -12.81
N ASP A 34 -32.99 12.11 -12.95
CA ASP A 34 -32.63 13.17 -12.02
C ASP A 34 -32.62 12.55 -10.62
N ASP A 35 -31.53 12.75 -9.88
CA ASP A 35 -31.41 12.39 -8.48
C ASP A 35 -32.36 13.28 -7.64
N THR A 36 -33.65 13.28 -7.99
CA THR A 36 -34.79 13.74 -7.21
C THR A 36 -35.36 12.61 -6.35
N ALA A 37 -34.59 11.53 -6.17
CA ALA A 37 -34.71 10.76 -4.96
C ALA A 37 -34.45 11.73 -3.80
N ILE A 38 -35.54 12.21 -3.20
CA ILE A 38 -35.56 13.03 -2.01
C ILE A 38 -34.68 12.33 -0.99
N VAL A 39 -33.43 12.79 -0.89
CA VAL A 39 -32.43 12.21 0.02
C VAL A 39 -32.93 12.31 1.47
N SER A 40 -33.87 13.22 1.75
CA SER A 40 -34.54 13.34 3.04
C SER A 40 -35.56 12.25 3.36
N GLU A 41 -35.99 11.42 2.40
CA GLU A 41 -36.88 10.28 2.69
C GLU A 41 -36.09 9.07 3.22
N TYR A 42 -34.77 9.04 2.97
CA TYR A 42 -33.85 8.02 3.45
C TYR A 42 -32.95 8.46 4.61
N LEU A 43 -32.91 9.77 4.93
CA LEU A 43 -32.41 10.23 6.21
C LEU A 43 -33.55 10.07 7.22
N LEU A 44 -33.31 9.29 8.29
CA LEU A 44 -34.20 9.33 9.45
C LEU A 44 -34.29 10.79 9.90
N ASP A 45 -35.52 11.31 10.02
CA ASP A 45 -35.76 12.59 10.66
C ASP A 45 -35.03 12.58 12.02
N ASP A 46 -34.01 13.42 12.15
CA ASP A 46 -33.41 13.75 13.43
C ASP A 46 -34.47 14.54 14.20
N VAL A 47 -35.38 13.80 14.84
CA VAL A 47 -36.36 14.31 15.79
C VAL A 47 -35.56 14.95 16.92
N THR A 48 -35.37 16.25 16.78
CA THR A 48 -35.22 17.26 17.83
C THR A 48 -34.94 16.68 19.22
N GLY A 49 -33.65 16.61 19.58
CA GLY A 49 -33.22 16.88 20.96
C GLY A 49 -33.84 16.07 22.11
N VAL A 50 -34.43 14.89 21.89
CA VAL A 50 -34.80 14.02 23.02
C VAL A 50 -33.55 13.30 23.50
N LYS A 51 -32.86 13.93 24.47
CA LYS A 51 -31.93 13.22 25.36
C LYS A 51 -32.73 12.12 26.04
N ARG A 52 -32.74 10.91 25.48
CA ARG A 52 -33.26 9.75 26.20
C ARG A 52 -32.42 9.65 27.48
N PRO A 53 -32.99 9.78 28.69
CA PRO A 53 -32.23 9.52 29.89
C PRO A 53 -31.72 8.09 29.77
N LEU A 54 -30.40 7.89 29.87
CA LEU A 54 -29.87 6.55 30.06
C LEU A 54 -30.63 5.94 31.25
N PRO A 55 -31.10 4.69 31.15
CA PRO A 55 -31.77 4.06 32.27
C PRO A 55 -30.82 4.13 33.47
N LYS A 56 -31.26 4.82 34.52
CA LYS A 56 -30.55 4.80 35.79
C LYS A 56 -30.49 3.33 36.18
N ALA A 57 -29.27 2.80 36.31
CA ALA A 57 -29.09 1.40 36.69
C ALA A 57 -29.93 1.17 37.94
N LEU A 58 -30.99 0.36 37.79
CA LEU A 58 -31.67 -0.21 38.95
C LEU A 58 -30.58 -0.86 39.80
N PRO A 59 -30.62 -0.75 41.14
CA PRO A 59 -29.66 -1.42 41.99
C PRO A 59 -29.79 -2.91 41.70
N ALA A 60 -28.92 -3.44 40.84
CA ALA A 60 -28.74 -4.87 40.73
C ALA A 60 -28.32 -5.30 42.13
N ASP A 61 -29.07 -6.21 42.72
CA ASP A 61 -28.80 -6.77 44.04
C ASP A 61 -27.30 -7.06 44.14
N GLU A 62 -26.69 -6.70 45.27
CA GLU A 62 -25.22 -6.71 45.41
C GLU A 62 -24.62 -8.07 45.03
N GLU A 63 -25.40 -9.13 45.22
CA GLU A 63 -25.14 -10.51 44.81
C GLU A 63 -24.99 -10.69 43.29
N GLU A 64 -25.85 -10.10 42.46
CA GLU A 64 -25.72 -10.17 40.99
C GLU A 64 -24.48 -9.41 40.50
N ARG A 65 -24.15 -8.30 41.17
CA ARG A 65 -22.95 -7.53 40.87
C ARG A 65 -21.69 -8.31 41.19
N GLN A 66 -21.67 -8.98 42.34
CA GLN A 66 -20.57 -9.87 42.76
C GLN A 66 -20.44 -11.06 41.81
N ALA A 67 -21.54 -11.75 41.47
CA ALA A 67 -21.55 -12.85 40.51
C ALA A 67 -21.00 -12.43 39.14
N ARG A 68 -21.35 -11.21 38.67
CA ARG A 68 -20.82 -10.67 37.41
C ARG A 68 -19.33 -10.36 37.49
N LEU A 69 -18.84 -9.87 38.62
CA LEU A 69 -17.42 -9.63 38.86
C LEU A 69 -16.65 -10.94 38.91
N GLU A 70 -17.17 -11.97 39.57
CA GLU A 70 -16.58 -13.30 39.62
C GLU A 70 -16.52 -13.95 38.23
N VAL A 71 -17.60 -13.87 37.45
CA VAL A 71 -17.61 -14.35 36.05
C VAL A 71 -16.56 -13.60 35.22
N MET A 72 -16.40 -12.30 35.43
CA MET A 72 -15.38 -11.51 34.75
C MET A 72 -13.96 -11.95 35.16
N GLN A 73 -13.71 -12.12 36.46
CA GLN A 73 -12.44 -12.58 36.99
C GLN A 73 -12.11 -13.98 36.47
N ASN A 74 -13.05 -14.93 36.54
CA ASN A 74 -12.91 -16.28 36.01
C ASN A 74 -12.63 -16.31 34.50
N LYS A 75 -13.20 -15.36 33.74
CA LYS A 75 -12.92 -15.21 32.30
C LYS A 75 -11.52 -14.65 32.03
N ILE A 76 -11.02 -13.76 32.88
CA ILE A 76 -9.66 -13.22 32.81
C ILE A 76 -8.65 -14.31 33.19
N THR A 77 -8.88 -15.05 34.27
CA THR A 77 -8.01 -16.14 34.71
C THR A 77 -7.98 -17.28 33.69
N ALA A 78 -9.12 -17.69 33.12
CA ALA A 78 -9.17 -18.69 32.05
C ALA A 78 -8.44 -18.23 30.77
N LYS A 79 -8.55 -16.94 30.41
CA LYS A 79 -7.77 -16.36 29.30
C LYS A 79 -6.27 -16.31 29.60
N HIS A 80 -5.88 -16.04 30.84
CA HIS A 80 -4.48 -16.05 31.26
C HIS A 80 -3.93 -17.48 31.22
N LEU A 81 -4.65 -18.45 31.79
CA LEU A 81 -4.25 -19.86 31.82
C LEU A 81 -4.20 -20.48 30.41
N SER A 82 -5.12 -20.10 29.52
CA SER A 82 -5.06 -20.54 28.11
C SER A 82 -3.91 -19.89 27.33
N ARG A 83 -3.46 -18.69 27.71
CA ARG A 83 -2.23 -18.08 27.17
C ARG A 83 -0.98 -18.77 27.71
N GLN A 84 -0.98 -19.20 28.97
CA GLN A 84 0.11 -20.00 29.56
C GLN A 84 0.18 -21.41 28.97
N ARG A 85 -0.97 -22.07 28.78
CA ARG A 85 -1.07 -23.40 28.12
C ARG A 85 -0.71 -23.37 26.65
N ARG A 86 -0.88 -22.22 25.98
CA ARG A 86 -0.33 -21.98 24.64
C ARG A 86 1.13 -21.57 24.75
N VAL A 87 1.99 -22.49 25.23
CA VAL A 87 3.43 -22.40 25.01
C VAL A 87 3.64 -22.40 23.50
N PRO A 88 4.02 -21.27 22.88
CA PRO A 88 4.31 -21.25 21.46
C PRO A 88 5.67 -21.93 21.33
N ALA A 89 5.75 -23.04 20.59
CA ALA A 89 6.99 -23.78 20.27
C ALA A 89 8.24 -22.90 20.44
N GLU A 90 9.04 -23.20 21.46
CA GLU A 90 10.02 -22.30 22.08
C GLU A 90 10.92 -21.57 21.08
N GLY A 91 11.18 -22.19 19.92
CA GLY A 91 11.96 -21.59 18.84
C GLY A 91 11.37 -20.32 18.19
N LYS A 92 10.05 -20.08 18.16
CA LYS A 92 9.48 -18.94 17.41
C LYS A 92 9.48 -17.63 18.20
N THR A 93 9.19 -17.69 19.51
CA THR A 93 9.21 -16.52 20.41
C THR A 93 10.63 -16.20 20.86
N ALA A 94 11.46 -17.21 21.14
CA ALA A 94 12.88 -17.02 21.44
C ALA A 94 13.62 -16.36 20.25
N ARG A 95 13.40 -16.84 19.02
CA ARG A 95 13.98 -16.23 17.81
C ARG A 95 13.54 -14.79 17.59
N LYS A 96 12.29 -14.43 17.92
CA LYS A 96 11.82 -13.04 17.86
C LYS A 96 12.51 -12.16 18.91
N ARG A 97 12.68 -12.63 20.14
CA ARG A 97 13.40 -11.91 21.21
C ARG A 97 14.88 -11.75 20.88
N GLU A 98 15.52 -12.79 20.35
CA GLU A 98 16.92 -12.75 19.91
C GLU A 98 17.12 -11.76 18.75
N LEU A 99 16.20 -11.75 17.77
CA LEU A 99 16.25 -10.80 16.66
C LEU A 99 16.12 -9.35 17.14
N LEU A 100 15.25 -9.10 18.12
CA LEU A 100 15.09 -7.80 18.78
C LEU A 100 16.38 -7.37 19.50
N LYS A 101 16.96 -8.26 20.32
CA LYS A 101 18.26 -8.02 21.00
C LYS A 101 19.37 -7.72 19.98
N ARG A 102 19.44 -8.48 18.88
CA ARG A 102 20.44 -8.29 17.82
C ARG A 102 20.25 -6.95 17.11
N ASN A 103 19.02 -6.54 16.86
CA ASN A 103 18.72 -5.25 16.23
C ASN A 103 19.05 -4.09 17.16
N LEU A 104 18.76 -4.20 18.46
CA LEU A 104 19.13 -3.21 19.48
C LEU A 104 20.64 -3.03 19.55
N LYS A 105 21.40 -4.13 19.62
CA LYS A 105 22.88 -4.11 19.63
C LYS A 105 23.48 -3.47 18.37
N LYS A 106 22.86 -3.69 17.20
CA LYS A 106 23.27 -3.04 15.95
C LYS A 106 22.96 -1.53 15.95
N SER A 107 21.85 -1.12 16.56
CA SER A 107 21.49 0.30 16.72
C SER A 107 22.49 1.01 17.62
N LEU A 108 22.81 0.43 18.78
CA LEU A 108 23.78 0.96 19.72
C LEU A 108 25.18 1.09 19.09
N ARG A 109 25.65 0.06 18.37
CA ARG A 109 26.93 0.15 17.64
C ARG A 109 26.94 1.27 16.61
N LYS A 110 25.82 1.52 15.91
CA LYS A 110 25.73 2.63 14.95
C LYS A 110 25.74 3.98 15.66
N ALA A 111 25.04 4.12 16.78
CA ALA A 111 25.05 5.34 17.58
C ALA A 111 26.48 5.65 18.06
N ASN A 112 27.18 4.67 18.64
CA ASN A 112 28.56 4.84 19.08
C ASN A 112 29.52 5.20 17.93
N MET A 113 29.33 4.63 16.73
CA MET A 113 30.13 4.98 15.55
C MET A 113 29.85 6.41 15.06
N ILE A 114 28.61 6.88 15.17
CA ILE A 114 28.24 8.26 14.84
C ILE A 114 28.84 9.20 15.88
N GLU A 115 28.74 8.88 17.18
CA GLU A 115 29.34 9.66 18.26
C GLU A 115 30.85 9.79 18.08
N HIS A 116 31.56 8.68 17.83
CA HIS A 116 33.00 8.69 17.60
C HIS A 116 33.37 9.49 16.35
N LYS A 117 32.56 9.43 15.29
CA LYS A 117 32.76 10.22 14.07
C LYS A 117 32.49 11.71 14.31
N THR A 118 31.48 12.06 15.11
CA THR A 118 31.22 13.46 15.50
C THR A 118 32.28 14.02 16.44
N GLN A 119 32.87 13.18 17.29
CA GLN A 119 33.99 13.57 18.15
C GLN A 119 35.27 13.77 17.33
N GLN A 120 35.53 12.92 16.33
CA GLN A 120 36.63 13.10 15.39
C GLN A 120 36.49 14.40 14.59
N VAL A 121 35.30 14.70 14.05
CA VAL A 121 35.05 15.98 13.35
C VAL A 121 35.21 17.18 14.29
N LYS A 122 34.79 17.07 15.55
CA LYS A 122 35.01 18.14 16.55
C LYS A 122 36.47 18.32 16.95
N GLN A 123 37.27 17.26 16.96
CA GLN A 123 38.72 17.34 17.19
C GLN A 123 39.43 17.93 15.97
N GLU A 124 39.06 17.53 14.76
CA GLU A 124 39.56 18.12 13.51
C GLU A 124 39.18 19.61 13.36
N GLU A 125 38.00 20.04 13.83
CA GLU A 125 37.59 21.46 13.89
C GLU A 125 38.29 22.24 15.03
N ALA A 126 38.79 21.57 16.07
CA ALA A 126 39.54 22.21 17.15
C ALA A 126 41.01 22.46 16.77
N ASP A 127 41.60 21.55 15.97
CA ASP A 127 42.98 21.65 15.47
C ASP A 127 43.11 22.54 14.22
N SER A 128 42.00 22.89 13.55
CA SER A 128 41.95 23.77 12.38
C SER A 128 41.40 25.17 12.69
N LYS A 129 41.76 25.76 13.83
CA LYS A 129 41.48 27.19 14.12
C LYS A 129 42.42 28.13 13.35
N GLY A 130 42.30 28.11 12.02
CA GLY A 130 42.41 29.32 11.21
C GLY A 130 41.10 30.11 11.36
N LYS A 131 41.21 31.38 11.70
CA LYS A 131 40.12 32.33 11.98
C LYS A 131 39.09 32.34 10.83
N ILE A 132 37.91 31.75 11.06
CA ILE A 132 36.75 31.91 10.18
C ILE A 132 35.73 32.76 10.97
N ASP A 133 35.51 33.97 10.48
CA ASP A 133 34.51 34.88 11.02
C ASP A 133 33.12 34.23 10.97
N LYS A 134 32.43 34.29 12.10
CA LYS A 134 31.05 33.83 12.23
C LYS A 134 30.19 34.69 11.31
N LEU A 135 29.76 34.15 10.17
CA LEU A 135 28.74 34.79 9.35
C LEU A 135 27.45 34.89 10.17
N ASN A 136 27.14 36.12 10.58
CA ASN A 136 25.90 36.49 11.23
C ASN A 136 24.74 36.14 10.30
N THR A 137 23.94 35.15 10.68
CA THR A 137 22.68 34.84 9.99
C THR A 137 21.70 35.98 10.28
N THR A 138 21.66 36.99 9.42
CA THR A 138 20.66 38.05 9.49
C THR A 138 19.29 37.41 9.25
N LYS A 139 18.44 37.39 10.28
CA LYS A 139 17.00 37.11 10.10
C LYS A 139 16.46 38.21 9.19
N THR A 140 16.04 37.84 7.99
CA THR A 140 15.42 38.76 7.04
C THR A 140 14.07 39.20 7.60
N PHE A 141 14.05 40.40 8.17
CA PHE A 141 12.85 41.08 8.66
C PHE A 141 12.36 42.04 7.57
N ASN A 142 11.04 42.13 7.38
CA ASN A 142 10.46 43.26 6.61
C ASN A 142 10.69 44.57 7.38
N ALA A 143 10.47 45.72 6.74
CA ALA A 143 10.63 47.06 7.36
C ALA A 143 9.85 47.23 8.69
N GLU A 144 8.81 46.43 8.93
CA GLU A 144 8.01 46.40 10.17
C GLU A 144 8.54 45.45 11.26
N GLY A 145 9.73 44.85 11.11
CA GLY A 145 10.28 43.97 12.14
C GLY A 145 9.49 42.67 12.37
N LYS A 146 8.69 42.22 11.39
CA LYS A 146 8.06 40.88 11.38
C LYS A 146 8.92 39.88 10.61
N ILE A 147 9.15 38.69 11.17
CA ILE A 147 9.89 37.59 10.52
C ILE A 147 9.05 37.14 9.33
N VAL A 148 9.45 37.52 8.12
CA VAL A 148 8.82 37.04 6.90
C VAL A 148 9.67 35.91 6.35
N PHE A 149 9.06 34.72 6.29
CA PHE A 149 9.63 33.61 5.55
C PHE A 149 9.68 34.05 4.08
N SER A 150 10.86 34.46 3.62
CA SER A 150 11.13 34.58 2.19
C SER A 150 10.69 33.28 1.53
N LYS A 151 9.61 33.33 0.73
CA LYS A 151 9.26 32.25 -0.17
C LYS A 151 10.39 32.22 -1.19
N PHE A 152 11.40 31.39 -0.91
CA PHE A 152 12.44 31.03 -1.87
C PHE A 152 11.76 30.73 -3.20
N GLN A 153 11.91 31.65 -4.15
CA GLN A 153 11.58 31.39 -5.53
C GLN A 153 12.75 30.54 -6.03
N LEU A 154 12.55 29.22 -6.14
CA LEU A 154 13.47 28.37 -6.88
C LEU A 154 13.40 28.88 -8.32
N ASP A 155 14.54 29.34 -8.85
CA ASP A 155 14.67 29.71 -10.25
C ASP A 155 14.03 28.62 -11.13
N GLU A 156 13.15 29.03 -12.05
CA GLU A 156 12.46 28.12 -12.98
C GLU A 156 13.44 27.33 -13.88
N HIS A 157 14.72 27.73 -13.86
CA HIS A 157 15.83 27.10 -14.55
C HIS A 157 16.59 26.03 -13.74
N ASP A 158 16.12 25.66 -12.54
CA ASP A 158 16.68 24.51 -11.81
C ASP A 158 16.25 23.21 -12.52
N VAL A 159 16.92 22.90 -13.62
CA VAL A 159 16.67 21.70 -14.43
C VAL A 159 16.84 20.50 -13.50
N LYS A 160 15.73 19.82 -13.21
CA LYS A 160 15.70 18.59 -12.42
C LYS A 160 16.83 17.68 -12.91
N LYS A 161 17.90 17.58 -12.11
CA LYS A 161 19.02 16.68 -12.40
C LYS A 161 18.41 15.30 -12.65
N LYS A 162 18.58 14.77 -13.87
CA LYS A 162 18.02 13.47 -14.24
C LYS A 162 18.57 12.46 -13.24
N GLY A 163 17.70 11.90 -12.41
CA GLY A 163 18.09 10.91 -11.42
C GLY A 163 18.78 9.73 -12.11
N VAL A 164 19.71 9.08 -11.39
CA VAL A 164 20.44 7.92 -11.91
C VAL A 164 19.45 6.83 -12.34
N ASP A 165 19.64 6.31 -13.55
CA ASP A 165 18.82 5.24 -14.12
C ASP A 165 18.74 4.05 -13.15
N THR A 166 17.56 3.84 -12.55
CA THR A 166 17.38 2.83 -11.50
C THR A 166 16.86 1.48 -12.03
N ASP A 167 16.41 1.43 -13.28
CA ASP A 167 15.84 0.23 -13.90
C ASP A 167 16.92 -0.80 -14.26
N ALA A 168 16.89 -1.94 -13.56
CA ALA A 168 17.87 -3.00 -13.70
C ALA A 168 17.92 -3.61 -15.11
N LYS A 169 16.79 -3.60 -15.86
CA LYS A 169 16.77 -4.11 -17.24
C LYS A 169 17.54 -3.18 -18.18
N LYS A 170 17.33 -1.86 -18.06
CA LYS A 170 18.02 -0.86 -18.87
C LYS A 170 19.52 -0.88 -18.57
N LEU A 171 19.90 -0.93 -17.30
CA LEU A 171 21.30 -1.03 -16.87
C LEU A 171 21.98 -2.30 -17.44
N LEU A 172 21.31 -3.45 -17.38
CA LEU A 172 21.86 -4.68 -17.94
C LEU A 172 22.02 -4.60 -19.46
N ARG A 173 21.09 -3.95 -20.17
CA ARG A 173 21.21 -3.73 -21.62
C ARG A 173 22.38 -2.81 -21.97
N LYS A 174 22.57 -1.73 -21.20
CA LYS A 174 23.73 -0.85 -21.37
C LYS A 174 25.03 -1.65 -21.23
N HIS A 175 25.17 -2.41 -20.15
CA HIS A 175 26.33 -3.26 -19.93
C HIS A 175 26.59 -4.25 -21.09
N ILE A 176 25.54 -4.92 -21.59
CA ILE A 176 25.68 -5.83 -22.73
C ILE A 176 26.14 -5.10 -23.99
N ASN A 177 25.61 -3.90 -24.26
CA ASN A 177 26.03 -3.10 -25.41
C ASN A 177 27.48 -2.63 -25.25
N ASP A 178 27.84 -2.14 -24.06
CA ASP A 178 29.21 -1.71 -23.75
C ASP A 178 30.23 -2.84 -23.95
N GLU A 179 29.89 -4.07 -23.54
CA GLU A 179 30.71 -5.25 -23.77
C GLU A 179 30.79 -5.63 -25.25
N LYS A 180 29.68 -5.50 -26.01
CA LYS A 180 29.66 -5.77 -27.45
C LYS A 180 30.55 -4.79 -28.21
N GLU A 181 30.47 -3.50 -27.89
CA GLU A 181 31.35 -2.47 -28.48
C GLU A 181 32.82 -2.78 -28.21
N LEU A 182 33.15 -3.14 -26.96
CA LEU A 182 34.51 -3.51 -26.59
C LEU A 182 34.99 -4.79 -27.27
N ARG A 183 34.10 -5.77 -27.51
CA ARG A 183 34.44 -6.99 -28.26
C ARG A 183 34.63 -6.68 -29.75
N ALA A 184 33.75 -5.89 -30.36
CA ALA A 184 33.87 -5.49 -31.76
C ALA A 184 35.19 -4.75 -32.04
N LEU A 185 35.61 -3.83 -31.15
CA LEU A 185 36.90 -3.14 -31.27
C LEU A 185 38.11 -4.05 -31.07
N LYS A 186 37.95 -5.11 -30.26
CA LYS A 186 38.99 -6.13 -30.08
C LYS A 186 39.11 -7.03 -31.31
N GLU A 187 37.98 -7.38 -31.91
CA GLU A 187 37.89 -8.22 -33.12
C GLU A 187 38.37 -7.47 -34.37
N SER A 188 38.15 -6.15 -34.44
CA SER A 188 38.65 -5.30 -35.55
C SER A 188 40.14 -5.00 -35.48
N GLY A 189 40.85 -5.44 -34.44
CA GLY A 189 42.30 -5.26 -34.29
C GLY A 189 42.74 -3.88 -33.80
N GLU A 190 41.82 -2.97 -33.48
CA GLU A 190 42.13 -1.61 -32.99
C GLU A 190 42.47 -1.61 -31.48
N THR A 191 43.60 -2.22 -31.13
CA THR A 191 44.03 -2.47 -29.75
C THR A 191 44.26 -1.17 -28.94
N GLU A 192 44.78 -0.12 -29.57
CA GLU A 192 45.02 1.18 -28.92
C GLU A 192 43.72 1.89 -28.54
N LYS A 193 42.75 1.92 -29.46
CA LYS A 193 41.42 2.50 -29.20
C LYS A 193 40.67 1.70 -28.14
N TYR A 194 40.77 0.37 -28.18
CA TYR A 194 40.22 -0.49 -27.13
C TYR A 194 40.80 -0.15 -25.74
N ALA A 195 42.13 -0.03 -25.63
CA ALA A 195 42.79 0.29 -24.37
C ALA A 195 42.39 1.70 -23.87
N SER A 196 42.35 2.68 -24.77
CA SER A 196 41.93 4.06 -24.46
C SER A 196 40.49 4.11 -23.94
N ILE A 197 39.53 3.48 -24.62
CA ILE A 197 38.12 3.46 -24.21
C ILE A 197 37.95 2.72 -22.88
N LYS A 198 38.65 1.59 -22.69
CA LYS A 198 38.62 0.83 -21.44
C LYS A 198 39.16 1.66 -20.26
N ASN A 199 40.27 2.37 -20.47
CA ASN A 199 40.88 3.23 -19.46
C ASN A 199 39.99 4.43 -19.15
N LYS A 200 39.44 5.11 -20.16
CA LYS A 200 38.50 6.21 -19.97
C LYS A 200 37.29 5.78 -19.14
N ARG A 201 36.67 4.64 -19.48
CA ARG A 201 35.55 4.06 -18.71
C ARG A 201 35.99 3.69 -17.28
N ALA A 202 37.20 3.19 -17.06
CA ALA A 202 37.69 2.87 -15.72
C ALA A 202 37.85 4.13 -14.86
N TRP A 203 38.40 5.21 -15.44
CA TRP A 203 38.56 6.50 -14.77
C TRP A 203 37.21 7.15 -14.45
N GLU A 204 36.27 7.19 -15.41
CA GLU A 204 34.91 7.70 -15.18
C GLU A 204 34.19 6.96 -14.05
N ARG A 205 34.39 5.64 -13.93
CA ARG A 205 33.82 4.86 -12.82
C ARG A 205 34.50 5.17 -11.49
N ALA A 206 35.80 5.44 -11.50
CA ALA A 206 36.53 5.81 -10.29
C ALA A 206 36.09 7.20 -9.80
N THR A 207 36.02 8.19 -10.70
CA THR A 207 35.57 9.55 -10.38
C THR A 207 34.12 9.57 -9.91
N ALA A 208 33.22 8.85 -10.57
CA ALA A 208 31.83 8.76 -10.13
C ALA A 208 31.70 8.15 -8.72
N LYS A 209 32.55 7.18 -8.37
CA LYS A 209 32.57 6.62 -7.02
C LYS A 209 33.09 7.62 -5.98
N THR A 210 34.13 8.40 -6.31
CA THR A 210 34.68 9.42 -5.39
C THR A 210 33.71 10.58 -5.19
N GLU A 211 32.95 10.95 -6.24
CA GLU A 211 31.85 11.92 -6.17
C GLU A 211 30.64 11.42 -5.34
N GLY A 212 30.63 10.14 -4.93
CA GLY A 212 29.57 9.53 -4.15
C GLY A 212 28.40 8.99 -4.97
N HIS A 213 28.52 8.92 -6.29
CA HIS A 213 27.51 8.29 -7.14
C HIS A 213 27.49 6.77 -6.93
N LYS A 214 26.29 6.24 -6.64
CA LYS A 214 26.06 4.81 -6.43
C LYS A 214 25.99 4.07 -7.76
N LEU A 215 27.16 3.68 -8.26
CA LEU A 215 27.29 2.89 -9.48
C LEU A 215 26.65 1.48 -9.34
N ARG A 216 25.89 1.04 -10.34
CA ARG A 216 25.04 -0.19 -10.28
C ARG A 216 25.30 -1.08 -11.49
N ASP A 217 26.57 -1.38 -11.74
CA ASP A 217 27.02 -1.89 -13.03
C ASP A 217 27.29 -3.40 -13.04
N ASP A 218 27.26 -4.09 -11.90
CA ASP A 218 27.50 -5.54 -11.82
C ASP A 218 26.38 -6.33 -12.54
N PRO A 219 26.69 -7.05 -13.64
CA PRO A 219 25.70 -7.77 -14.43
C PRO A 219 25.04 -8.91 -13.65
N ALA A 220 25.79 -9.59 -12.76
CA ALA A 220 25.25 -10.68 -11.95
C ALA A 220 24.27 -10.16 -10.90
N ALA A 221 24.58 -9.03 -10.26
CA ALA A 221 23.67 -8.37 -9.33
C ALA A 221 22.40 -7.85 -10.02
N LEU A 222 22.53 -7.27 -11.22
CA LEU A 222 21.40 -6.80 -12.03
C LEU A 222 20.48 -7.96 -12.45
N ALA A 223 21.05 -9.07 -12.92
CA ALA A 223 20.29 -10.28 -13.27
C ALA A 223 19.54 -10.85 -12.05
N LYS A 224 20.21 -10.95 -10.88
CA LYS A 224 19.59 -11.37 -9.61
C LYS A 224 18.43 -10.45 -9.23
N ARG A 225 18.57 -9.13 -9.38
CA ARG A 225 17.50 -8.15 -9.11
C ARG A 225 16.30 -8.34 -10.04
N ILE A 226 16.53 -8.58 -11.32
CA ILE A 226 15.47 -8.90 -12.30
C ILE A 226 14.75 -10.20 -11.89
N LYS A 227 15.48 -11.26 -11.54
CA LYS A 227 14.90 -12.53 -11.08
C LYS A 227 14.04 -12.34 -9.83
N LYS A 228 14.54 -11.61 -8.82
CA LYS A 228 13.77 -11.27 -7.60
C LYS A 228 12.49 -10.53 -7.94
N ARG A 229 12.54 -9.51 -8.81
CA ARG A 229 11.35 -8.78 -9.25
C ARG A 229 10.34 -9.71 -9.94
N LYS A 230 10.79 -10.59 -10.83
CA LYS A 230 9.92 -11.59 -11.48
C LYS A 230 9.25 -12.51 -10.44
N THR A 231 9.99 -13.00 -9.44
CA THR A 231 9.41 -13.84 -8.38
C THR A 231 8.39 -13.11 -7.52
N GLN A 232 8.63 -11.84 -7.19
CA GLN A 232 7.69 -11.03 -6.42
C GLN A 232 6.40 -10.78 -7.19
N VAL A 233 6.49 -10.47 -8.49
CA VAL A 233 5.32 -10.30 -9.36
C VAL A 233 4.52 -11.61 -9.45
N LYS A 234 5.18 -12.77 -9.59
CA LYS A 234 4.51 -14.08 -9.58
C LYS A 234 3.75 -14.33 -8.28
N LYS A 235 4.39 -14.09 -7.12
CA LYS A 235 3.74 -14.22 -5.80
C LYS A 235 2.53 -13.30 -5.68
N SER A 236 2.68 -12.04 -6.06
CA SER A 236 1.56 -11.10 -6.06
C SER A 236 0.43 -11.61 -6.96
N LYS A 237 0.72 -12.06 -8.18
CA LYS A 237 -0.32 -12.60 -9.08
C LYS A 237 -1.09 -13.76 -8.44
N GLN A 238 -0.39 -14.67 -7.78
CA GLN A 238 -1.02 -15.80 -7.06
C GLN A 238 -1.88 -15.31 -5.89
N GLU A 239 -1.36 -14.43 -5.04
CA GLU A 239 -2.13 -13.88 -3.92
C GLU A 239 -3.41 -13.17 -4.36
N TRP A 240 -3.35 -12.43 -5.47
CA TRP A 240 -4.51 -11.76 -6.04
C TRP A 240 -5.53 -12.75 -6.62
N ALA A 241 -5.07 -13.83 -7.25
CA ALA A 241 -5.94 -14.92 -7.71
C ALA A 241 -6.63 -15.61 -6.52
N ASP A 242 -5.88 -15.95 -5.46
CA ASP A 242 -6.40 -16.57 -4.24
C ASP A 242 -7.41 -15.66 -3.55
N ARG A 243 -7.17 -14.35 -3.50
CA ARG A 243 -8.14 -13.37 -2.96
C ARG A 243 -9.43 -13.38 -3.76
N LYS A 244 -9.35 -13.43 -5.10
CA LYS A 244 -10.53 -13.51 -5.98
C LYS A 244 -11.32 -14.79 -5.73
N GLN A 245 -10.64 -15.93 -5.68
CA GLN A 245 -11.28 -17.23 -5.39
C GLN A 245 -11.94 -17.25 -4.01
N LYS A 246 -11.26 -16.75 -2.97
CA LYS A 246 -11.83 -16.66 -1.61
C LYS A 246 -13.07 -15.77 -1.57
N LEU A 247 -13.07 -14.68 -2.32
CA LEU A 247 -14.20 -13.76 -2.40
C LEU A 247 -15.40 -14.42 -3.09
N GLU A 248 -15.18 -15.07 -4.25
CA GLU A 248 -16.25 -15.77 -4.96
C GLU A 248 -16.79 -16.96 -4.16
N HIS A 249 -15.92 -17.71 -3.50
CA HIS A 249 -16.33 -18.78 -2.58
C HIS A 249 -17.18 -18.26 -1.43
N LYS A 250 -16.80 -17.12 -0.80
CA LYS A 250 -17.59 -16.50 0.27
C LYS A 250 -18.97 -16.04 -0.22
N LYS A 251 -19.05 -15.42 -1.40
CA LYS A 251 -20.33 -15.04 -2.02
C LYS A 251 -21.20 -16.28 -2.28
N GLY A 252 -20.63 -17.31 -2.90
CA GLY A 252 -21.32 -18.56 -3.18
C GLY A 252 -21.83 -19.25 -1.91
N GLN A 253 -21.01 -19.31 -0.85
CA GLN A 253 -21.44 -19.85 0.44
C GLN A 253 -22.59 -19.05 1.07
N ALA A 254 -22.54 -17.72 1.01
CA ALA A 254 -23.61 -16.87 1.54
C ALA A 254 -24.92 -17.07 0.76
N GLN A 255 -24.84 -17.16 -0.56
CA GLN A 255 -26.00 -17.43 -1.43
C GLN A 255 -26.58 -18.83 -1.18
N LYS A 256 -25.73 -19.87 -1.09
CA LYS A 256 -26.17 -21.24 -0.76
C LYS A 256 -26.90 -21.28 0.59
N LYS A 257 -26.32 -20.69 1.64
CA LYS A 257 -26.97 -20.57 2.96
C LYS A 257 -28.32 -19.87 2.88
N ARG A 258 -28.44 -18.80 2.08
CA ARG A 258 -29.72 -18.11 1.88
C ARG A 258 -30.74 -19.01 1.18
N ALA A 259 -30.34 -19.73 0.14
CA ALA A 259 -31.22 -20.66 -0.58
C ALA A 259 -31.69 -21.81 0.34
N GLU A 260 -30.79 -22.40 1.12
CA GLU A 260 -31.09 -23.44 2.10
C GLU A 260 -32.06 -22.93 3.18
N ASN A 261 -31.85 -21.73 3.71
CA ASN A 261 -32.77 -21.12 4.69
C ASN A 261 -34.17 -20.85 4.10
N ILE A 262 -34.24 -20.39 2.85
CA ILE A 262 -35.52 -20.17 2.15
C ILE A 262 -36.24 -21.51 1.95
N LYS A 263 -35.53 -22.54 1.46
CA LYS A 263 -36.08 -23.89 1.30
C LYS A 263 -36.58 -24.45 2.64
N GLY A 264 -35.78 -24.34 3.69
CA GLY A 264 -36.18 -24.73 5.05
C GLY A 264 -37.44 -24.03 5.53
N ARG A 265 -37.60 -22.71 5.27
CA ARG A 265 -38.84 -21.99 5.59
C ARG A 265 -40.05 -22.48 4.79
N VAL A 266 -39.86 -22.80 3.51
CA VAL A 266 -40.93 -23.34 2.65
C VAL A 266 -41.36 -24.72 3.15
N ASP A 267 -40.40 -25.60 3.42
CA ASP A 267 -40.68 -26.96 3.90
C ASP A 267 -41.31 -26.94 5.30
N GLN A 268 -40.88 -26.04 6.19
CA GLN A 268 -41.54 -25.80 7.48
C GLN A 268 -42.99 -25.30 7.32
N LYS A 269 -43.28 -24.45 6.34
CA LYS A 269 -44.65 -24.02 6.05
C LYS A 269 -45.50 -25.19 5.55
N LYS A 270 -44.97 -26.04 4.65
CA LYS A 270 -45.66 -27.23 4.14
C LYS A 270 -45.95 -28.24 5.24
N THR A 271 -44.95 -28.60 6.05
CA THR A 271 -45.10 -29.51 7.19
C THR A 271 -46.10 -28.98 8.21
N LYS A 272 -46.07 -27.69 8.57
CA LYS A 272 -47.08 -27.07 9.45
C LYS A 272 -48.49 -27.14 8.87
N LYS A 273 -48.66 -26.95 7.55
CA LYS A 273 -49.97 -27.12 6.87
C LYS A 273 -50.46 -28.56 6.98
N MET A 274 -49.59 -29.53 6.67
CA MET A 274 -49.92 -30.96 6.80
C MET A 274 -50.28 -31.32 8.25
N GLN A 275 -49.49 -30.90 9.25
CA GLN A 275 -49.81 -31.12 10.66
C GLN A 275 -51.17 -30.52 11.07
N LYS A 276 -51.50 -29.32 10.58
CA LYS A 276 -52.81 -28.69 10.85
C LYS A 276 -53.97 -29.47 10.24
N LEU A 277 -53.81 -29.97 9.01
CA LEU A 277 -54.82 -30.77 8.32
C LEU A 277 -55.00 -32.15 8.98
N ALA A 278 -53.91 -32.79 9.43
CA ALA A 278 -53.93 -34.04 10.17
C ALA A 278 -54.65 -33.90 11.52
N LYS A 279 -54.33 -32.86 12.31
CA LYS A 279 -55.06 -32.53 13.55
C LYS A 279 -56.56 -32.30 13.34
N LYS A 280 -56.92 -31.84 12.16
CA LYS A 280 -58.29 -31.56 11.75
C LYS A 280 -59.02 -32.79 11.19
N GLY A 281 -58.37 -33.95 11.12
CA GLY A 281 -58.93 -35.20 10.60
C GLY A 281 -59.04 -35.24 9.07
N ARG A 282 -58.46 -34.28 8.34
CA ARG A 282 -58.53 -34.20 6.85
C ARG A 282 -57.35 -34.87 6.14
N ILE A 283 -56.44 -35.54 6.85
CA ILE A 283 -55.32 -36.28 6.25
C ILE A 283 -55.39 -37.73 6.71
N ILE A 284 -55.45 -38.63 5.73
CA ILE A 284 -55.43 -40.08 5.90
C ILE A 284 -53.96 -40.51 5.90
N PRO A 285 -53.44 -41.17 6.95
CA PRO A 285 -52.07 -41.69 6.95
C PRO A 285 -51.92 -42.75 5.86
N GLY A 286 -51.09 -42.50 4.83
CA GLY A 286 -50.80 -43.46 3.76
C GLY A 286 -50.65 -42.92 2.34
N PHE A 287 -50.86 -41.62 2.11
CA PHE A 287 -50.57 -40.92 0.85
C PHE A 287 -49.82 -39.61 1.09
#